data_AF-A0A7G3AB46-F1
#
_entry.id   AF-A0A7G3AB46-F1
#
_cell.length_a   1.000
_cell.length_b   1.000
_cell.length_c   1.000
_cell.angle_alpha   90.00
_cell.angle_beta   90.00
_cell.angle_gamma   90.00
#
_symmetry.space_group_name_H-M   'P 1'
#
loop_
_entity.id
_entity.type
_entity.pdbx_description
1 polymer ?
#
loop_
_entity_poly.entity_id
_entity_poly.type
_entity_poly.pdbx_seq_one_letter_code
_entity_poly.pdbx_strand_id
1 'polypeptide(L)' 'MSDPVNLNKFRKAKAKVEKEQTAKENRAKFGRTKAEKQRDKARKDKLSKLAESHRLKDTPEQEG' A
#
# COMPACT_ATOMS: atom_id res chain seq x y z
N MET A 1 -28.13 18.69 36.44
CA MET A 1 -27.63 19.27 35.18
C MET A 1 -27.07 18.14 34.33
N SER A 2 -27.56 17.97 33.10
CA SER A 2 -27.03 16.97 32.15
C SER A 2 -26.13 17.69 31.16
N ASP A 3 -24.86 17.31 31.10
CA ASP A 3 -23.92 17.89 30.14
C ASP A 3 -24.23 17.42 28.71
N PRO A 4 -24.19 18.31 27.71
CA PRO A 4 -24.45 17.92 26.33
C PRO A 4 -23.31 17.01 25.80
N VAL A 5 -23.65 15.76 25.52
CA VAL A 5 -22.70 14.77 24.98
C VAL A 5 -22.44 15.07 23.50
N ASN A 6 -21.17 15.31 23.15
CA ASN A 6 -20.80 15.56 21.76
C ASN A 6 -20.76 14.27 20.94
N LEU A 7 -21.84 14.02 20.19
CA LEU A 7 -22.00 12.85 19.32
C LEU A 7 -20.94 12.75 18.21
N ASN A 8 -20.38 13.86 17.75
CA ASN A 8 -19.34 13.83 16.72
C ASN A 8 -18.04 13.24 17.26
N LYS A 9 -17.66 13.57 18.50
CA LYS A 9 -16.49 12.95 19.16
C LYS A 9 -16.70 11.45 19.32
N PHE A 10 -17.89 11.02 19.73
CA PHE A 10 -18.23 9.61 19.89
C PHE A 10 -18.15 8.84 18.55
N ARG A 11 -18.76 9.38 17.48
CA ARG A 11 -18.68 8.78 16.13
C ARG A 11 -17.23 8.66 15.64
N LYS A 12 -16.42 9.71 15.84
CA LYS A 12 -14.99 9.69 15.46
C LYS A 12 -14.21 8.65 16.26
N ALA A 13 -14.49 8.49 17.55
CA ALA A 13 -13.86 7.48 18.38
C ALA A 13 -14.20 6.06 17.89
N LYS A 14 -15.49 5.78 17.63
CA LYS A 14 -15.92 4.49 17.03
C LYS A 14 -15.22 4.21 15.70
N ALA A 15 -15.23 5.17 14.78
CA ALA A 15 -14.61 5.02 13.47
C ALA A 15 -13.09 4.75 13.57
N LYS A 16 -12.41 5.30 14.59
CA LYS A 16 -10.99 5.02 14.82
C LYS A 16 -10.77 3.57 15.27
N VAL A 17 -11.59 3.09 16.20
CA VAL A 17 -11.52 1.70 16.69
C VAL A 17 -11.80 0.70 15.57
N GLU A 18 -12.83 0.93 14.76
CA GLU A 18 -13.16 0.07 13.60
C GLU A 18 -12.02 0.03 12.57
N LYS A 19 -11.36 1.17 12.31
CA LYS A 19 -10.17 1.22 11.45
C LYS A 19 -9.00 0.44 12.02
N GLU A 20 -8.79 0.46 13.33
CA GLU A 20 -7.73 -0.32 13.97
C GLU A 20 -8.03 -1.82 13.95
N GLN A 21 -9.28 -2.23 14.16
CA GLN A 21 -9.71 -3.63 14.07
C GLN A 21 -9.55 -4.17 12.64
N THR A 22 -10.06 -3.46 11.64
CA THR A 22 -9.88 -3.84 10.23
C THR A 22 -8.41 -3.89 9.83
N ALA A 23 -7.56 -2.99 10.35
CA ALA A 23 -6.11 -3.06 10.13
C ALA A 23 -5.48 -4.32 10.76
N LYS A 24 -5.90 -4.72 11.97
CA LYS A 24 -5.46 -5.96 12.62
C LYS A 24 -5.93 -7.20 11.84
N GLU A 25 -7.20 -7.23 11.43
CA GLU A 25 -7.74 -8.30 10.59
C GLU A 25 -7.00 -8.40 9.26
N ASN A 26 -6.71 -7.29 8.60
CA ASN A 26 -5.98 -7.29 7.35
C ASN A 26 -4.53 -7.80 7.51
N ARG A 27 -3.87 -7.52 8.65
CA ARG A 27 -2.57 -8.14 8.97
C ARG A 27 -2.69 -9.64 9.15
N ALA A 28 -3.71 -10.12 9.87
CA ALA A 28 -3.92 -11.54 10.10
C ALA A 28 -4.32 -12.30 8.81
N LYS A 29 -5.28 -11.76 8.04
CA LYS A 29 -5.83 -12.38 6.83
C LYS A 29 -4.85 -12.40 5.67
N PHE A 30 -4.12 -11.30 5.45
CA PHE A 30 -3.28 -11.14 4.26
C PHE A 30 -1.78 -11.24 4.55
N GLY A 31 -1.37 -11.32 5.83
CA GLY A 31 0.03 -11.45 6.26
C GLY A 31 0.93 -10.25 5.94
N ARG A 32 0.46 -9.29 5.13
CA ARG A 32 1.20 -8.12 4.67
C ARG A 32 0.33 -6.88 4.72
N THR A 33 0.87 -5.83 5.30
CA THR A 33 0.29 -4.48 5.33
C THR A 33 0.31 -3.83 3.95
N LYS A 34 -0.53 -2.80 3.75
CA LYS A 34 -0.54 -2.00 2.52
C LYS A 34 0.84 -1.37 2.25
N ALA A 35 1.53 -0.91 3.30
CA ALA A 35 2.86 -0.32 3.21
C ALA A 35 3.90 -1.34 2.73
N GLU A 36 3.87 -2.58 3.23
CA GLU A 36 4.72 -3.66 2.74
C GLU A 36 4.48 -3.97 1.27
N LYS A 37 3.21 -4.11 0.87
CA LYS A 37 2.85 -4.35 -0.54
C LYS A 37 3.36 -3.22 -1.45
N GLN A 38 3.27 -1.97 -1.01
CA GLN A 38 3.78 -0.82 -1.76
C GLN A 38 5.30 -0.81 -1.85
N ARG A 39 6.02 -1.12 -0.76
CA ARG A 39 7.49 -1.24 -0.78
C ARG A 39 7.95 -2.35 -1.73
N ASP A 40 7.30 -3.51 -1.67
CA ASP A 40 7.62 -4.63 -2.56
C ASP A 40 7.34 -4.29 -4.02
N LYS A 41 6.20 -3.63 -4.30
CA LYS A 41 5.88 -3.15 -5.65
C LYS A 41 6.94 -2.17 -6.15
N ALA A 42 7.29 -1.16 -5.37
CA ALA A 42 8.31 -0.18 -5.74
C ALA A 42 9.68 -0.83 -5.99
N ARG A 43 10.07 -1.84 -5.18
CA ARG A 43 11.29 -2.62 -5.41
C ARG A 43 11.23 -3.40 -6.72
N LYS A 44 10.12 -4.10 -7.00
CA LYS A 44 9.92 -4.83 -8.26
C LYS A 44 9.97 -3.90 -9.46
N ASP A 45 9.29 -2.75 -9.39
CA ASP A 45 9.28 -1.76 -10.46
C ASP A 45 10.68 -1.22 -10.73
N LYS A 46 11.47 -0.95 -9.67
CA LYS A 46 12.87 -0.52 -9.81
C LYS A 46 13.73 -1.60 -10.47
N LEU A 47 13.58 -2.85 -10.06
CA LEU A 47 14.31 -3.98 -10.66
C LEU A 47 13.91 -4.20 -12.13
N SER A 48 12.63 -4.09 -12.46
CA SER A 48 12.14 -4.17 -13.85
C SER A 48 12.77 -3.09 -14.71
N LYS A 49 12.75 -1.84 -14.24
CA LYS A 49 13.36 -0.71 -14.96
C LYS A 49 14.87 -0.86 -15.15
N LEU A 50 15.57 -1.37 -14.13
CA LEU A 50 16.99 -1.69 -14.24
C LEU A 50 17.22 -2.79 -15.28
N ALA A 51 16.46 -3.87 -15.22
CA ALA A 51 16.56 -4.97 -16.18
C ALA A 51 16.23 -4.52 -17.62
N GLU A 52 15.23 -3.66 -17.81
CA GLU A 52 14.90 -3.05 -19.09
C GLU A 52 16.00 -2.12 -19.60
N SER A 53 16.62 -1.33 -18.71
CA SER A 53 17.71 -0.41 -19.09
C SER A 53 18.99 -1.16 -19.49
N HIS A 54 19.24 -2.31 -18.85
CA HIS A 54 20.37 -3.18 -19.15
C HIS A 54 20.05 -4.25 -20.21
N ARG A 55 18.80 -4.30 -20.70
CA ARG A 55 18.44 -5.17 -21.80
C ARG A 55 19.09 -4.60 -23.05
N LEU A 56 20.17 -5.26 -23.50
CA LEU A 56 20.69 -5.06 -24.84
C LEU A 56 19.53 -5.36 -25.80
N LYS A 57 19.07 -4.35 -26.53
CA LYS A 57 18.14 -4.59 -27.63
C LYS A 57 18.95 -5.34 -28.66
N ASP A 58 18.75 -6.65 -28.75
CA ASP A 58 19.14 -7.42 -29.93
C ASP A 58 18.21 -7.00 -31.08
N THR A 59 18.39 -5.77 -31.55
CA THR A 59 18.02 -5.39 -32.89
C THR A 59 19.34 -5.42 -33.66
N PRO A 60 19.57 -6.43 -34.52
CA PRO A 60 20.54 -6.23 -35.58
C PRO A 60 20.03 -5.03 -36.37
N GLU A 61 20.76 -3.93 -36.31
CA GLU A 61 20.55 -2.80 -37.20
C GLU A 61 20.63 -3.35 -38.63
N GLN A 62 19.48 -3.35 -39.31
CA GLN A 62 19.46 -3.39 -40.76
C GLN A 62 20.02 -2.05 -41.24
N GLU A 63 21.34 -1.98 -41.37
CA GLU A 63 22.02 -0.96 -42.18
C GLU A 63 23.00 -1.68 -43.12
N GLY A 64 22.69 -1.63 -44.42
CA GLY A 64 23.49 -2.18 -45.52
C GLY A 64 22.67 -2.95 -46.54
#